data_AF-A0A1V5KB40-F1
#
_entry.id   AF-A0A1V5KB40-F1
#
_cell.length_a   1.000
_cell.length_b   1.000
_cell.length_c   1.000
_cell.angle_alpha   90.00
_cell.angle_beta   90.00
_cell.angle_gamma   90.00
#
_symmetry.space_group_name_H-M   'P 1'
#
loop_
_entity.id
_entity.type
_entity.pdbx_description
1 polymer ?
#
loop_
_entity_poly.entity_id
_entity_poly.type
_entity_poly.pdbx_seq_one_letter_code
_entity_poly.pdbx_strand_id
1 'polypeptide(L)'
;MKVGYLACRLCGAETNCVDLTAGICPACSKEKAAELSALHRCFDRALAAADYGAASLATEEIENYERLWGIRLSAAPSVAEMRNAVVGRCSLGS
;
A
#
# COMPACT_ATOMS: atom_id res chain seq x y z
N MET A 1 -24.45 -19.07 -2.98
CA MET A 1 -22.96 -19.09 -2.91
C MET A 1 -22.44 -19.32 -4.32
N LYS A 2 -21.73 -18.37 -4.93
CA LYS A 2 -21.04 -18.63 -6.21
C LYS A 2 -19.78 -19.41 -5.88
N VAL A 3 -19.80 -20.71 -6.10
CA VAL A 3 -18.62 -21.57 -6.13
C VAL A 3 -18.17 -21.59 -7.58
N GLY A 4 -17.05 -20.96 -7.92
CA GLY A 4 -16.61 -20.85 -9.31
C GLY A 4 -15.31 -20.08 -9.49
N TYR A 5 -14.74 -20.21 -10.68
CA TYR A 5 -13.58 -19.43 -11.08
C TYR A 5 -14.06 -18.08 -11.64
N LEU A 6 -13.38 -17.01 -11.26
CA LEU A 6 -13.60 -15.66 -11.73
C LEU A 6 -12.28 -15.12 -12.29
N ALA A 7 -12.36 -14.35 -13.37
CA ALA A 7 -11.19 -13.74 -13.98
C ALA A 7 -10.66 -12.60 -13.10
N CYS A 8 -9.35 -12.58 -12.87
CA CYS A 8 -8.67 -11.47 -12.23
C CYS A 8 -8.87 -10.18 -13.05
N ARG A 9 -9.27 -9.08 -12.40
CA ARG A 9 -9.43 -7.77 -13.07
C ARG A 9 -8.13 -7.17 -13.62
N LEU A 10 -6.97 -7.70 -13.20
CA LEU A 10 -5.65 -7.20 -13.59
C LEU A 10 -5.04 -8.01 -14.74
N CYS A 11 -4.92 -9.33 -14.56
CA CYS A 11 -4.25 -10.21 -15.50
C CYS A 11 -5.18 -11.13 -16.29
N GLY A 12 -6.49 -11.14 -15.97
CA GLY A 12 -7.47 -12.01 -16.62
C GLY A 12 -7.42 -13.48 -16.20
N ALA A 13 -6.48 -13.89 -15.36
CA ALA A 13 -6.33 -15.29 -14.95
C ALA A 13 -7.57 -15.80 -14.18
N GLU A 14 -8.05 -16.98 -14.55
CA GLU A 14 -9.13 -17.69 -13.85
C GLU A 14 -8.66 -18.12 -12.46
N THR A 15 -9.22 -17.48 -11.44
CA THR A 15 -8.86 -17.72 -10.04
C THR A 15 -10.11 -18.10 -9.27
N ASN A 16 -9.96 -18.97 -8.28
CA ASN A 16 -11.10 -19.33 -7.43
C ASN A 16 -11.65 -18.06 -6.76
N CYS A 17 -12.96 -17.86 -6.81
CA CYS A 17 -13.60 -16.67 -6.25
C CYS A 17 -13.31 -16.45 -4.76
N VAL A 18 -12.99 -17.50 -4.00
CA VAL A 18 -12.61 -17.42 -2.57
C VAL A 18 -11.21 -16.85 -2.35
N ASP A 19 -10.37 -16.90 -3.38
CA ASP A 19 -8.97 -16.49 -3.37
C ASP A 19 -8.77 -15.11 -4.01
N LEU A 20 -9.80 -14.60 -4.71
CA LEU A 20 -9.84 -13.22 -5.19
C LEU A 20 -10.02 -12.25 -4.02
N THR A 21 -9.06 -11.35 -3.85
CA THR A 21 -9.18 -10.20 -2.94
C THR A 21 -9.55 -8.99 -3.77
N ALA A 22 -10.64 -8.28 -3.49
CA ALA A 22 -11.06 -7.10 -4.28
C ALA A 22 -11.12 -7.32 -5.82
N GLY A 23 -11.36 -8.56 -6.26
CA GLY A 23 -11.39 -8.95 -7.67
C GLY A 23 -10.02 -9.16 -8.34
N ILE A 24 -8.92 -9.16 -7.59
CA ILE A 24 -7.58 -9.52 -8.05
C ILE A 24 -7.13 -10.86 -7.49
N CYS A 25 -6.41 -11.63 -8.30
CA CYS A 25 -5.83 -12.91 -7.91
C CYS A 25 -4.65 -12.71 -6.94
N PRO A 26 -4.25 -13.74 -6.17
CA PRO A 26 -3.18 -13.62 -5.19
C PRO A 26 -1.83 -13.33 -5.83
N ALA A 27 -1.61 -13.71 -7.10
CA ALA A 27 -0.39 -13.36 -7.82
C ALA A 27 -0.30 -11.85 -8.02
N CYS A 28 -1.34 -11.24 -8.61
CA CYS A 28 -1.41 -9.79 -8.78
C CYS A 28 -1.45 -9.05 -7.44
N SER A 29 -2.13 -9.59 -6.43
CA SER A 29 -2.12 -9.04 -5.08
C SER A 29 -0.71 -9.02 -4.48
N LYS A 30 0.09 -10.07 -4.67
CA LYS A 30 1.51 -10.12 -4.24
C LYS A 30 2.37 -9.10 -4.98
N GLU A 31 2.19 -8.94 -6.29
CA GLU A 31 2.91 -7.93 -7.08
C GLU A 31 2.60 -6.52 -6.55
N LYS A 32 1.32 -6.21 -6.37
CA LYS A 32 0.86 -4.92 -5.82
C LYS A 32 1.32 -4.72 -4.36
N ALA A 33 1.36 -5.77 -3.56
CA ALA A 33 1.94 -5.72 -2.21
C ALA A 33 3.45 -5.45 -2.23
N ALA A 34 4.18 -5.98 -3.21
CA ALA A 34 5.61 -5.70 -3.39
C ALA A 34 5.87 -4.24 -3.84
N GLU A 35 5.04 -3.73 -4.76
CA GLU A 35 5.05 -2.31 -5.15
C GLU A 35 4.74 -1.40 -3.94
N LEU A 36 3.72 -1.73 -3.15
CA LEU A 36 3.38 -1.01 -1.91
C LEU A 36 4.52 -1.08 -0.90
N SER A 37 5.16 -2.24 -0.73
CA SER A 37 6.35 -2.39 0.11
C SER A 37 7.49 -1.48 -0.33
N ALA A 38 7.69 -1.27 -1.64
CA ALA A 38 8.70 -0.35 -2.14
C ALA A 38 8.38 1.09 -1.77
N LEU A 39 7.10 1.51 -1.85
CA LEU A 39 6.66 2.84 -1.41
C LEU A 39 6.92 3.06 0.09
N HIS A 40 6.62 2.07 0.94
CA HIS A 40 6.94 2.14 2.37
C HIS A 40 8.45 2.28 2.64
N ARG A 41 9.30 1.61 1.85
CA ARG A 41 10.77 1.80 1.94
C ARG A 41 11.21 3.19 1.50
N CYS A 42 10.57 3.75 0.47
CA CYS A 42 10.83 5.14 0.07
C CYS A 42 10.46 6.13 1.18
N PHE A 43 9.33 5.91 1.86
CA PHE A 43 8.94 6.70 3.03
C PHE A 43 9.97 6.60 4.17
N ASP A 44 10.38 5.38 4.53
CA ASP A 44 11.38 5.16 5.59
C ASP A 44 12.71 5.85 5.27
N ARG A 45 13.14 5.77 4.00
CA ARG A 45 14.33 6.47 3.52
C ARG A 45 14.18 7.99 3.58
N ALA A 46 13.00 8.52 3.24
CA ALA A 46 12.72 9.95 3.32
C ALA A 46 12.73 10.44 4.78
N LEU A 47 12.16 9.66 5.71
CA LEU A 47 12.24 9.93 7.14
C LEU A 47 13.69 9.90 7.65
N ALA A 48 14.49 8.91 7.23
CA ALA A 48 15.90 8.81 7.61
C ALA A 48 16.73 9.99 7.08
N ALA A 49 16.36 10.55 5.93
CA ALA A 49 16.97 11.74 5.35
C ALA A 49 16.44 13.06 5.93
N ALA A 50 15.49 13.01 6.88
CA ALA A 50 14.73 14.16 7.37
C ALA A 50 14.02 14.97 6.25
N ASP A 51 13.75 14.32 5.11
CA ASP A 51 13.02 14.91 3.99
C ASP A 51 11.52 14.69 4.20
N TYR A 52 10.93 15.53 5.04
CA TYR A 52 9.52 15.43 5.41
C TYR A 52 8.57 15.72 4.24
N GLY A 53 9.03 16.45 3.22
CA GLY A 53 8.27 16.68 1.99
C GLY A 53 8.13 15.40 1.17
N ALA A 54 9.24 14.71 0.92
CA ALA A 54 9.24 13.41 0.26
C ALA A 54 8.47 12.35 1.08
N ALA A 55 8.57 12.40 2.42
CA ALA A 55 7.82 11.49 3.29
C ALA A 55 6.30 11.75 3.22
N SER A 56 5.86 13.01 3.16
CA SER A 56 4.44 13.35 2.98
C SER A 56 3.91 12.82 1.64
N LEU A 57 4.63 13.09 0.55
CA LEU A 57 4.27 12.60 -0.79
C LEU A 57 4.18 11.07 -0.82
N ALA A 58 5.16 10.38 -0.25
CA ALA A 58 5.12 8.91 -0.17
C ALA A 58 3.91 8.41 0.63
N THR A 59 3.50 9.12 1.68
CA THR A 59 2.33 8.76 2.49
C THR A 59 1.02 8.91 1.70
N GLU A 60 0.89 9.98 0.91
CA GLU A 60 -0.26 10.20 0.02
C GLU A 60 -0.33 9.14 -1.09
N GLU A 61 0.82 8.80 -1.69
CA GLU A 61 0.91 7.75 -2.70
C GLU A 61 0.51 6.39 -2.13
N ILE A 62 0.96 6.05 -0.92
CA ILE A 62 0.57 4.82 -0.21
C ILE A 62 -0.95 4.80 0.00
N GLU A 63 -1.55 5.88 0.52
CA GLU A 63 -3.01 5.95 0.75
C GLU A 63 -3.80 5.75 -0.55
N ASN A 64 -3.38 6.41 -1.62
CA ASN A 64 -4.02 6.29 -2.93
C ASN A 64 -3.89 4.86 -3.47
N TYR A 65 -2.73 4.23 -3.30
CA TYR A 65 -2.48 2.86 -3.73
C TYR A 65 -3.31 1.83 -2.96
N GLU A 66 -3.39 1.97 -1.62
CA GLU A 66 -4.24 1.12 -0.77
C GLU A 66 -5.71 1.24 -1.18
N ARG A 67 -6.18 2.46 -1.47
CA ARG A 67 -7.56 2.71 -1.92
C ARG A 67 -7.84 2.14 -3.31
N LEU A 68 -6.91 2.30 -4.24
CA LEU A 68 -7.06 1.85 -5.63
C LEU A 68 -7.13 0.32 -5.74
N TRP A 69 -6.28 -0.37 -4.98
CA TRP A 69 -6.13 -1.82 -5.07
C TRP A 69 -6.84 -2.59 -3.96
N GLY A 70 -7.26 -1.92 -2.88
CA GLY A 70 -7.87 -2.57 -1.71
C GLY A 70 -6.89 -3.46 -0.95
N ILE A 71 -5.59 -3.19 -1.05
CA ILE A 71 -4.51 -3.95 -0.43
C ILE A 71 -3.94 -3.12 0.71
N ARG A 72 -3.71 -3.75 1.85
CA ARG A 72 -3.02 -3.16 3.00
C ARG A 72 -1.97 -4.12 3.53
N LEU A 73 -0.77 -3.63 3.79
CA LEU A 73 0.29 -4.42 4.41
C LEU A 73 0.05 -4.48 5.93
N SER A 74 -0.23 -5.67 6.47
CA SER A 74 -0.47 -5.84 7.91
C SER A 74 0.74 -5.54 8.80
N ALA A 75 1.95 -5.65 8.26
CA ALA A 75 3.20 -5.39 8.96
C ALA A 75 3.70 -3.95 8.81
N ALA A 76 2.98 -3.09 8.08
CA ALA A 76 3.38 -1.71 7.82
C ALA A 76 2.58 -0.72 8.67
N PRO A 77 3.16 0.44 9.02
CA PRO A 77 2.41 1.49 9.72
C PRO A 77 1.25 1.98 8.85
N SER A 78 0.16 2.34 9.49
CA SER A 78 -1.01 2.92 8.83
C SER A 78 -0.68 4.30 8.28
N VAL A 79 -1.34 4.73 7.20
CA VAL A 79 -1.20 6.10 6.65
C VAL A 79 -1.36 7.17 7.75
N ALA A 80 -2.30 6.97 8.69
CA ALA A 80 -2.48 7.88 9.81
C ALA A 80 -1.24 7.95 10.73
N GLU A 81 -0.59 6.82 11.01
CA GLU A 81 0.64 6.77 11.80
C GLU A 81 1.80 7.43 11.05
N MET A 82 1.89 7.21 9.74
CA MET A 82 2.89 7.83 8.86
C MET A 82 2.74 9.35 8.83
N ARG A 83 1.52 9.87 8.65
CA ARG A 83 1.23 11.31 8.73
C ARG A 83 1.61 11.91 10.08
N ASN A 84 1.29 11.22 11.18
CA ASN A 84 1.69 11.67 12.52
C ASN A 84 3.22 11.69 12.69
N ALA A 85 3.95 10.71 12.14
CA ALA A 85 5.40 10.69 12.18
C ALA A 85 6.04 11.86 11.42
N VAL A 86 5.46 12.25 10.28
CA VAL A 86 5.91 13.41 9.49
C VAL A 86 5.62 14.71 10.23
N VAL A 87 4.39 14.91 10.72
CA VAL A 87 3.98 16.13 11.43
C VAL A 87 4.71 16.28 12.77
N GLY A 88 4.78 15.21 13.56
CA GLY A 88 5.38 15.23 14.90
C GLY A 88 6.89 15.50 14.90
N ARG A 89 7.62 15.13 13.83
CA ARG A 89 9.04 15.46 13.70
C ARG A 89 9.30 16.84 13.11
N CYS A 90 8.36 17.40 12.35
CA CYS A 90 8.43 18.79 11.89
C CYS A 90 8.38 19.77 13.09
N SER A 91 7.59 19.45 14.11
CA SER A 91 7.40 20.27 15.32
C SER A 91 8.60 20.35 16.27
N LEU A 92 9.56 19.41 16.18
CA LEU A 92 10.72 19.33 17.08
C LEU A 92 11.97 20.05 16.53
N GLY A 93 11.90 20.56 15.29
CA GLY A 93 13.03 21.19 14.59
C GLY A 93 12.86 22.69 14.33
N SER A 94 11.93 23.37 15.01
CA SER A 94 11.75 24.83 14.93
C SER A 94 12.53 25.57 16.01
#